data_AF-A0A5C6EGP9-F1
#
_entry.id   AF-A0A5C6EGP9-F1
#
_cell.length_a   1.000
_cell.length_b   1.000
_cell.length_c   1.000
_cell.angle_alpha   90.00
_cell.angle_beta   90.00
_cell.angle_gamma   90.00
#
_symmetry.space_group_name_H-M   'P 1'
#
loop_
_entity.id
_entity.type
_entity.pdbx_description
1 polymer ?
#
loop_
_entity_poly.entity_id
_entity_poly.type
_entity_poly.pdbx_seq_one_letter_code
_entity_poly.pdbx_strand_id
1 'polypeptide(L)'
;MTIETISRIGRPVTGLRGTHDGGIRETGAESPLMKTPTATANPRSKITMTRREKIEAMLADDPNDNFLRYSLAMELRSEGANAKSLEIFDALMKETPPFVQAFFMSAQLLVDIDEIEQARTHLRDGIDQARAQGDAHAAAEMSDLLATLGEMGEL
;
A
#
# COMPACT_ATOMS: atom_id res chain seq x y z
N MET A 1 23.02 11.89 46.97
CA MET A 1 23.31 13.13 46.25
C MET A 1 22.07 13.43 45.40
N THR A 2 20.99 13.97 45.99
CA THR A 2 20.61 15.40 46.09
C THR A 2 20.13 16.04 44.77
N ILE A 3 18.78 16.18 44.66
CA ILE A 3 17.92 17.32 44.19
C ILE A 3 18.24 18.02 42.83
N GLU A 4 17.31 18.63 42.07
CA GLU A 4 16.00 19.31 42.29
C GLU A 4 15.01 18.94 41.13
N THR A 5 13.67 18.89 41.25
CA THR A 5 12.62 19.95 41.43
C THR A 5 12.68 21.06 40.36
N ILE A 6 11.63 21.31 39.55
CA ILE A 6 10.58 22.37 39.64
C ILE A 6 9.74 22.23 38.33
N SER A 7 8.39 22.11 38.28
CA SER A 7 7.33 23.13 38.43
C SER A 7 7.36 24.29 37.37
N ARG A 8 6.28 24.99 36.96
CA ARG A 8 4.81 24.77 37.04
C ARG A 8 4.08 25.80 36.12
N ILE A 9 2.87 25.46 35.61
CA ILE A 9 1.75 26.34 35.11
C ILE A 9 1.97 27.37 33.97
N GLY A 10 0.89 27.57 33.18
CA GLY A 10 0.38 28.94 32.90
C GLY A 10 0.17 29.35 31.43
N ARG A 11 -1.09 29.32 30.94
CA ARG A 11 -1.53 30.18 29.82
C ARG A 11 -1.86 31.58 30.35
N PRO A 12 -1.83 32.61 29.49
CA PRO A 12 -3.01 33.48 29.46
C PRO A 12 -3.54 33.74 28.03
N VAL A 13 -4.78 34.22 28.00
CA VAL A 13 -5.51 34.67 26.81
C VAL A 13 -5.72 36.19 26.88
N THR A 14 -5.64 36.87 25.74
CA THR A 14 -5.95 38.29 25.55
C THR A 14 -6.57 38.43 24.15
N GLY A 15 -7.63 39.19 23.88
CA GLY A 15 -8.44 40.08 24.73
C GLY A 15 -8.71 41.41 24.04
N LEU A 16 -9.94 41.95 24.19
CA LEU A 16 -10.45 43.25 23.67
C LEU A 16 -10.90 43.24 22.19
N ARG A 17 -12.15 43.52 21.76
CA ARG A 17 -13.32 44.33 22.22
C ARG A 17 -13.39 45.72 21.57
N GLY A 18 -14.45 45.98 20.80
CA GLY A 18 -14.81 47.29 20.25
C GLY A 18 -16.22 47.29 19.65
N THR A 19 -17.12 48.11 20.22
CA THR A 19 -18.52 48.33 19.80
C THR A 19 -18.71 49.76 19.27
N HIS A 20 -19.95 50.11 18.88
CA HIS A 20 -20.54 51.37 18.35
C HIS A 20 -21.02 51.16 16.90
N ASP A 21 -22.32 51.08 16.56
CA ASP A 21 -23.51 51.91 16.84
C ASP A 21 -23.65 53.16 15.94
N GLY A 22 -24.84 53.35 15.35
CA GLY A 22 -25.22 54.53 14.55
C GLY A 22 -25.74 54.23 13.12
N GLY A 23 -27.03 54.52 12.87
CA GLY A 23 -27.60 54.60 11.51
C GLY A 23 -27.17 55.88 10.76
N ILE A 24 -27.79 56.31 9.63
CA ILE A 24 -29.13 56.06 9.09
C ILE A 24 -29.13 56.40 7.56
N ARG A 25 -30.18 55.98 6.85
CA ARG A 25 -30.79 56.52 5.59
C ARG A 25 -30.50 55.78 4.27
N GLU A 26 -31.55 55.17 3.74
CA GLU A 26 -31.71 54.81 2.33
C GLU A 26 -31.77 56.06 1.42
N THR A 27 -31.39 55.90 0.15
CA THR A 27 -32.28 56.08 -1.02
C THR A 27 -31.55 55.65 -2.30
N GLY A 28 -32.23 54.91 -3.19
CA GLY A 28 -31.83 54.79 -4.60
C GLY A 28 -31.78 53.36 -5.14
N ALA A 29 -32.45 53.15 -6.28
CA ALA A 29 -32.43 51.97 -7.15
C ALA A 29 -30.99 51.45 -7.42
N GLU A 30 -30.74 50.19 -7.81
CA GLU A 30 -31.30 49.49 -8.98
C GLU A 30 -31.42 47.94 -8.80
N SER A 31 -32.15 47.31 -9.71
CA SER A 31 -32.54 45.88 -9.73
C SER A 31 -31.42 44.92 -10.20
N PRO A 32 -31.56 43.58 -9.99
CA PRO A 32 -30.42 42.71 -9.75
C PRO A 32 -29.79 42.09 -11.00
N LEU A 33 -28.47 41.92 -10.98
CA LEU A 33 -27.78 41.01 -11.89
C LEU A 33 -27.04 39.93 -11.10
N MET A 34 -27.54 38.70 -11.18
CA MET A 34 -26.82 37.52 -10.71
C MET A 34 -25.46 37.45 -11.40
N LYS A 35 -24.37 37.63 -10.65
CA LYS A 35 -23.03 37.22 -11.07
C LYS A 35 -22.73 35.90 -10.34
N THR A 36 -23.00 34.81 -11.04
CA THR A 36 -22.62 33.46 -10.59
C THR A 36 -21.13 33.42 -10.25
N PRO A 37 -20.71 32.74 -9.17
CA PRO A 37 -19.30 32.41 -9.00
C PRO A 37 -18.90 31.47 -10.14
N THR A 38 -18.11 31.98 -11.09
CA THR A 38 -17.46 31.14 -12.11
C THR A 38 -16.42 30.28 -11.43
N ALA A 39 -16.85 29.13 -10.91
CA ALA A 39 -15.95 28.04 -10.57
C ALA A 39 -15.27 27.60 -11.87
N THR A 40 -14.00 27.96 -12.04
CA THR A 40 -13.19 27.45 -13.16
C THR A 40 -12.86 25.98 -12.85
N ALA A 41 -13.79 25.10 -13.22
CA ALA A 41 -13.60 23.67 -13.13
C ALA A 41 -12.54 23.27 -14.17
N ASN A 42 -11.30 23.03 -13.71
CA ASN A 42 -10.16 22.73 -14.57
C ASN A 42 -10.40 21.46 -15.41
N PRO A 43 -10.64 21.55 -16.72
CA PRO A 43 -11.11 20.42 -17.52
C PRO A 43 -9.92 19.66 -18.11
N ARG A 44 -9.33 18.80 -17.27
CA ARG A 44 -8.60 17.54 -17.56
C ARG A 44 -7.66 17.20 -16.41
N SER A 45 -8.13 16.42 -15.45
CA SER A 45 -7.26 15.34 -14.98
C SER A 45 -7.09 14.39 -16.18
N LYS A 46 -5.85 14.17 -16.62
CA LYS A 46 -5.60 13.02 -17.49
C LYS A 46 -5.82 11.78 -16.62
N ILE A 47 -6.97 11.11 -16.76
CA ILE A 47 -7.14 9.76 -16.24
C ILE A 47 -6.04 8.92 -16.90
N THR A 48 -4.99 8.69 -16.13
CA THR A 48 -3.78 8.01 -16.59
C THR A 48 -3.85 6.65 -15.94
N MET A 49 -3.94 5.60 -16.77
CA MET A 49 -4.08 4.24 -16.25
C MET A 49 -3.00 3.93 -15.21
N THR A 50 -3.40 3.30 -14.11
CA THR A 50 -2.51 2.83 -13.06
C THR A 50 -1.52 1.80 -13.64
N ARG A 51 -0.49 1.45 -12.87
CA ARG A 51 0.44 0.39 -13.29
C ARG A 51 -0.28 -0.96 -13.36
N ARG A 52 -1.15 -1.26 -12.40
CA ARG A 52 -2.02 -2.44 -12.40
C ARG A 52 -2.90 -2.53 -13.66
N GLU A 53 -3.65 -1.46 -13.98
CA GLU A 53 -4.55 -1.43 -15.16
C GLU A 53 -3.81 -1.66 -16.48
N LYS A 54 -2.56 -1.20 -16.60
CA LYS A 54 -1.72 -1.46 -17.78
C LYS A 54 -1.28 -2.93 -17.86
N ILE A 55 -0.92 -3.55 -16.73
CA ILE A 55 -0.55 -4.96 -16.68
C ILE A 55 -1.77 -5.83 -16.97
N GLU A 56 -2.94 -5.51 -16.40
CA GLU A 56 -4.22 -6.17 -16.68
C GLU A 56 -4.60 -6.09 -18.16
N ALA A 57 -4.36 -4.94 -18.82
CA ALA A 57 -4.58 -4.80 -20.26
C ALA A 57 -3.59 -5.66 -21.10
N MET A 58 -2.33 -5.77 -20.71
CA MET A 58 -1.36 -6.63 -21.41
C MET A 58 -1.66 -8.13 -21.20
N LEU A 59 -2.14 -8.52 -20.02
CA LEU A 59 -2.58 -9.88 -19.71
C LEU A 59 -3.88 -10.28 -20.44
N ALA A 60 -4.65 -9.33 -20.97
CA ALA A 60 -5.78 -9.64 -21.83
C ALA A 60 -5.34 -10.17 -23.21
N ASP A 61 -4.15 -9.73 -23.68
CA ASP A 61 -3.55 -10.18 -24.94
C ASP A 61 -2.69 -11.45 -24.74
N ASP A 62 -1.90 -11.54 -23.65
CA ASP A 62 -1.17 -12.75 -23.25
C ASP A 62 -1.45 -13.11 -21.76
N PRO A 63 -2.47 -13.96 -21.49
CA PRO A 63 -2.84 -14.31 -20.12
C PRO A 63 -1.85 -15.28 -19.43
N ASN A 64 -0.89 -15.84 -20.16
CA ASN A 64 0.06 -16.83 -19.63
C ASN A 64 1.47 -16.26 -19.40
N ASP A 65 1.71 -14.97 -19.70
CA ASP A 65 2.98 -14.32 -19.39
C ASP A 65 3.22 -14.30 -17.87
N ASN A 66 4.12 -15.18 -17.42
CA ASN A 66 4.46 -15.35 -16.01
C ASN A 66 5.10 -14.10 -15.39
N PHE A 67 5.79 -13.26 -16.18
CA PHE A 67 6.37 -12.01 -15.70
C PHE A 67 5.30 -10.93 -15.50
N LEU A 68 4.31 -10.85 -16.40
CA LEU A 68 3.16 -9.96 -16.22
C LEU A 68 2.26 -10.42 -15.08
N ARG A 69 1.99 -11.73 -14.94
CA ARG A 69 1.27 -12.30 -13.80
C ARG A 69 1.97 -11.99 -12.48
N TYR A 70 3.29 -12.21 -12.39
CA TYR A 70 4.08 -11.86 -11.22
C TYR A 70 4.04 -10.33 -10.93
N SER A 71 4.14 -9.51 -11.97
CA SER A 71 4.03 -8.05 -11.84
C SER A 71 2.65 -7.62 -11.32
N LEU A 72 1.56 -8.26 -11.76
CA LEU A 72 0.21 -8.02 -11.26
C LEU A 72 0.08 -8.40 -9.78
N ALA A 73 0.62 -9.55 -9.36
CA ALA A 73 0.65 -9.97 -7.97
C ALA A 73 1.37 -8.94 -7.07
N MET A 74 2.49 -8.38 -7.55
CA MET A 74 3.26 -7.35 -6.82
C MET A 74 2.51 -6.03 -6.69
N GLU A 75 1.81 -5.57 -7.72
CA GLU A 75 0.95 -4.37 -7.61
C GLU A 75 -0.23 -4.63 -6.66
N LEU A 76 -0.88 -5.79 -6.73
CA LEU A 76 -1.95 -6.18 -5.79
C LEU A 76 -1.46 -6.24 -4.33
N ARG A 77 -0.25 -6.73 -4.06
CA ARG A 77 0.39 -6.65 -2.73
C ARG A 77 0.57 -5.20 -2.30
N SER A 78 1.07 -4.33 -3.17
CA SER A 78 1.28 -2.91 -2.85
C SER A 78 -0.01 -2.14 -2.58
N GLU A 79 -1.13 -2.57 -3.17
CA GLU A 79 -2.47 -2.04 -2.93
C GLU A 79 -3.17 -2.66 -1.71
N GLY A 80 -2.55 -3.63 -1.02
CA GLY A 80 -3.15 -4.35 0.11
C GLY A 80 -4.20 -5.40 -0.30
N ALA A 81 -4.32 -5.72 -1.59
CA ALA A 81 -5.21 -6.74 -2.14
C ALA A 81 -4.64 -8.16 -1.95
N ASN A 82 -4.23 -8.48 -0.72
CA ASN A 82 -3.34 -9.59 -0.37
C ASN A 82 -3.88 -10.95 -0.86
N ALA A 83 -5.17 -11.24 -0.67
CA ALA A 83 -5.77 -12.50 -1.15
C ALA A 83 -5.61 -12.70 -2.67
N LYS A 84 -5.83 -11.66 -3.48
CA LYS A 84 -5.65 -11.74 -4.95
C LYS A 84 -4.19 -11.86 -5.36
N SER A 85 -3.28 -11.25 -4.59
CA SER A 85 -1.83 -11.41 -4.80
C SER A 85 -1.41 -12.86 -4.54
N LEU A 86 -1.88 -13.45 -3.42
CA LEU A 86 -1.66 -14.86 -3.08
C LEU A 86 -2.23 -15.80 -4.15
N GLU A 87 -3.47 -15.61 -4.61
CA GLU A 87 -4.08 -16.40 -5.70
C GLU A 87 -3.19 -16.48 -6.96
N ILE A 88 -2.55 -15.36 -7.34
CA ILE A 88 -1.67 -15.33 -8.51
C ILE A 88 -0.32 -15.98 -8.22
N PHE A 89 0.29 -15.76 -7.05
CA PHE A 89 1.49 -16.49 -6.66
C PHE A 89 1.23 -18.00 -6.61
N ASP A 90 0.09 -18.43 -6.08
CA ASP A 90 -0.37 -19.81 -6.04
C ASP A 90 -0.48 -20.46 -7.41
N ALA A 91 -0.91 -19.69 -8.42
CA ALA A 91 -0.94 -20.15 -9.81
C ALA A 91 0.49 -20.26 -10.39
N LEU A 92 1.35 -19.26 -10.12
CA LEU A 92 2.75 -19.25 -10.57
C LEU A 92 3.61 -20.37 -9.96
N MET A 93 3.32 -20.76 -8.71
CA MET A 93 3.95 -21.90 -8.03
C MET A 93 3.52 -23.27 -8.61
N LYS A 94 2.48 -23.31 -9.45
CA LYS A 94 1.95 -24.53 -10.10
C LYS A 94 2.32 -24.63 -11.60
N GLU A 95 3.09 -23.68 -12.11
CA GLU A 95 3.63 -23.70 -13.47
C GLU A 95 4.63 -24.84 -13.69
N THR A 96 5.02 -25.09 -14.94
CA THR A 96 6.01 -26.13 -15.29
C THR A 96 7.12 -25.55 -16.19
N PRO A 97 8.32 -25.26 -15.65
CA PRO A 97 8.70 -25.39 -14.24
C PRO A 97 8.03 -24.32 -13.33
N PRO A 98 7.89 -24.58 -12.01
CA PRO A 98 7.36 -23.61 -11.06
C PRO A 98 8.17 -22.31 -11.01
N PHE A 99 7.50 -21.17 -10.92
CA PHE A 99 8.16 -19.87 -10.86
C PHE A 99 8.75 -19.63 -9.47
N VAL A 100 10.03 -19.98 -9.27
CA VAL A 100 10.72 -20.03 -7.96
C VAL A 100 10.52 -18.76 -7.12
N GLN A 101 10.60 -17.58 -7.72
CA GLN A 101 10.44 -16.31 -7.02
C GLN A 101 9.04 -16.13 -6.39
N ALA A 102 8.00 -16.78 -6.92
CA ALA A 102 6.64 -16.70 -6.36
C ALA A 102 6.55 -17.29 -4.94
N PHE A 103 7.33 -18.34 -4.63
CA PHE A 103 7.38 -18.94 -3.30
C PHE A 103 7.89 -17.94 -2.25
N PHE A 104 9.00 -17.26 -2.55
CA PHE A 104 9.59 -16.26 -1.64
C PHE A 104 8.67 -15.05 -1.45
N MET A 105 8.08 -14.52 -2.53
CA MET A 105 7.18 -13.35 -2.43
C MET A 105 5.85 -13.68 -1.76
N SER A 106 5.31 -14.89 -1.99
CA SER A 106 4.12 -15.38 -1.28
C SER A 106 4.41 -15.54 0.21
N ALA A 107 5.55 -16.15 0.58
CA ALA A 107 5.97 -16.28 1.97
C ALA A 107 6.16 -14.93 2.67
N GLN A 108 6.81 -13.94 2.02
CA GLN A 108 6.91 -12.58 2.56
C GLN A 108 5.53 -11.94 2.80
N LEU A 109 4.60 -12.09 1.85
CA LEU A 109 3.25 -11.56 1.99
C LEU A 109 2.49 -12.24 3.13
N LEU A 110 2.65 -13.55 3.31
CA LEU A 110 2.05 -14.29 4.42
C LEU A 110 2.63 -13.83 5.78
N VAL A 111 3.93 -13.52 5.86
CA VAL A 111 4.54 -12.90 7.05
C VAL A 111 3.97 -11.51 7.32
N ASP A 112 3.79 -10.67 6.28
CA ASP A 112 3.19 -9.33 6.41
C ASP A 112 1.74 -9.37 6.97
N ILE A 113 1.04 -10.51 6.85
CA ILE A 113 -0.34 -10.70 7.32
C ILE A 113 -0.48 -11.70 8.48
N ASP A 114 0.62 -12.07 9.14
CA ASP A 114 0.68 -12.96 10.32
C ASP A 114 0.30 -14.45 10.05
N GLU A 115 0.30 -14.88 8.79
CA GLU A 115 0.03 -16.25 8.34
C GLU A 115 1.29 -17.13 8.33
N ILE A 116 2.00 -17.15 9.48
CA ILE A 116 3.38 -17.67 9.60
C ILE A 116 3.53 -19.13 9.16
N GLU A 117 2.61 -20.03 9.53
CA GLU A 117 2.71 -21.45 9.17
C GLU A 117 2.52 -21.71 7.66
N GLN A 118 1.70 -20.90 6.99
CA GLN A 118 1.59 -20.93 5.54
C GLN A 118 2.89 -20.42 4.90
N ALA A 119 3.48 -19.34 5.43
CA ALA A 119 4.77 -18.82 4.96
C ALA A 119 5.88 -19.88 5.05
N ARG A 120 5.99 -20.59 6.19
CA ARG A 120 6.94 -21.71 6.35
C ARG A 120 6.75 -22.81 5.30
N THR A 121 5.51 -23.08 4.93
CA THR A 121 5.17 -24.14 3.96
C THR A 121 5.66 -23.74 2.57
N HIS A 122 5.31 -22.54 2.10
CA HIS A 122 5.83 -22.02 0.83
C HIS A 122 7.36 -21.92 0.77
N LEU A 123 8.03 -21.56 1.87
CA LEU A 123 9.50 -21.52 1.90
C LEU A 123 10.11 -22.92 1.74
N ARG A 124 9.59 -23.93 2.43
CA ARG A 124 10.08 -25.32 2.28
C ARG A 124 9.90 -25.82 0.85
N ASP A 125 8.70 -25.67 0.29
CA ASP A 125 8.40 -26.08 -1.08
C ASP A 125 9.27 -25.31 -2.09
N GLY A 126 9.42 -24.00 -1.91
CA GLY A 126 10.21 -23.13 -2.76
C GLY A 126 11.71 -23.46 -2.73
N ILE A 127 12.28 -23.78 -1.57
CA ILE A 127 13.66 -24.22 -1.43
C ILE A 127 13.91 -25.49 -2.26
N ASP A 128 13.00 -26.46 -2.23
CA ASP A 128 13.14 -27.70 -3.00
C ASP A 128 12.96 -27.47 -4.51
N GLN A 129 12.04 -26.59 -4.93
CA GLN A 129 11.91 -26.18 -6.34
C GLN A 129 13.14 -25.41 -6.83
N ALA A 130 13.69 -24.49 -6.03
CA ALA A 130 14.90 -23.74 -6.36
C ALA A 130 16.09 -24.68 -6.56
N ARG A 131 16.29 -25.64 -5.63
CA ARG A 131 17.33 -26.68 -5.73
C ARG A 131 17.14 -27.56 -6.97
N ALA A 132 15.91 -27.99 -7.26
CA ALA A 132 15.61 -28.80 -8.44
C ALA A 132 15.89 -28.07 -9.76
N GLN A 133 15.75 -26.74 -9.79
CA GLN A 133 16.03 -25.87 -10.94
C GLN A 133 17.48 -25.36 -10.98
N GLY A 134 18.30 -25.68 -9.97
CA GLY A 134 19.70 -25.23 -9.87
C GLY A 134 19.89 -23.80 -9.35
N ASP A 135 18.84 -23.15 -8.87
CA ASP A 135 18.89 -21.81 -8.29
C ASP A 135 19.32 -21.85 -6.82
N ALA A 136 20.64 -21.98 -6.61
CA ALA A 136 21.24 -21.98 -5.28
C ALA A 136 21.08 -20.64 -4.53
N HIS A 137 20.86 -19.53 -5.24
CA HIS A 137 20.69 -18.21 -4.61
C HIS A 137 19.29 -18.08 -4.01
N ALA A 138 18.24 -18.35 -4.79
CA ALA A 138 16.87 -18.33 -4.29
C ALA A 138 16.66 -19.37 -3.15
N ALA A 139 17.30 -20.53 -3.26
CA ALA A 139 17.29 -21.53 -2.19
C ALA A 139 17.92 -21.02 -0.88
N ALA A 140 18.97 -20.18 -0.95
CA ALA A 140 19.59 -19.58 0.23
C ALA A 140 18.70 -18.50 0.84
N GLU A 141 18.22 -17.53 0.05
CA GLU A 141 17.33 -16.44 0.53
C GLU A 141 16.06 -16.99 1.23
N MET A 142 15.46 -18.04 0.68
CA MET A 142 14.31 -18.72 1.30
C MET A 142 14.69 -19.52 2.56
N SER A 143 15.89 -20.09 2.62
CA SER A 143 16.38 -20.80 3.82
C SER A 143 16.61 -19.83 4.98
N ASP A 144 17.19 -18.65 4.68
CA ASP A 144 17.46 -17.62 5.67
C ASP A 144 16.15 -17.04 6.25
N LEU A 145 15.16 -16.74 5.40
CA LEU A 145 13.84 -16.33 5.87
C LEU A 145 13.11 -17.45 6.65
N LEU A 146 13.27 -18.71 6.29
CA LEU A 146 12.69 -19.83 7.05
C LEU A 146 13.31 -19.97 8.44
N ALA A 147 14.60 -19.66 8.58
CA ALA A 147 15.31 -19.68 9.85
C ALA A 147 14.83 -18.56 10.79
N THR A 148 14.68 -17.32 10.31
CA THR A 148 14.18 -16.21 11.15
C THR A 148 12.75 -16.45 11.65
N LEU A 149 11.88 -17.04 10.82
CA LEU A 149 10.55 -17.46 11.28
C LEU A 149 10.63 -18.58 12.32
N GLY A 150 11.65 -19.44 12.29
CA GLY A 150 11.92 -20.45 13.32
C GLY A 150 12.06 -19.81 14.70
N GLU A 151 12.91 -18.78 14.79
CA GLU A 151 13.18 -18.04 16.03
C GLU A 151 11.93 -17.30 16.57
N MET A 152 11.04 -16.83 15.68
CA MET A 152 9.78 -16.19 16.08
C MET A 152 8.74 -17.14 16.69
N GLY A 153 8.83 -18.45 16.44
CA GLY A 153 7.85 -19.44 16.92
C GLY A 153 8.15 -20.04 18.30
N GLU A 154 9.29 -19.69 18.89
CA GLU A 154 9.80 -20.22 20.17
C GLU A 154 9.65 -19.20 21.34
N LEU A 155 8.84 -18.14 21.15
CA LEU A 155 8.61 -17.02 22.09
C LEU A 155 7.20 -17.02 22.70
#